data_AF-A0A1F3P6Y5-F1
#
_entry.id   AF-A0A1F3P6Y5-F1
#
_cell.length_a   1.000
_cell.length_b   1.000
_cell.length_c   1.000
_cell.angle_alpha   90.00
_cell.angle_beta   90.00
_cell.angle_gamma   90.00
#
_symmetry.space_group_name_H-M   'P 1'
#
loop_
_entity.id
_entity.type
_entity.pdbx_description
1 polymer ?
#
loop_
_entity_poly.entity_id
_entity_poly.type
_entity_poly.pdbx_seq_one_letter_code
_entity_poly.pdbx_strand_id
1 'polypeptide(L)'
;MGMGFPINEETQKQFERIEAGTRQYMKDRIEIDTHFFFHSDLLNPILENSNTLVELRGIITKSVISAKIGMSDCIKEVKGVISGSNLYKRDMDWDIKDLVNSFYSINDAVYNRLLGAGFNFRYFIYQGGIIDDSRDFCVAHNDMVWSVEEAEDWAIWTPGKGLYPDGYQIKQKDISAIPSYLGYPGYIPLIDRGGFNCCHFIGWIPDDLAFKQRPDLKGGYDQTK
;
A
#
# COMPACT_ATOMS: atom_id res chain seq x y z
N MET A 1 18.31 11.82 30.36
CA MET A 1 17.37 10.78 30.84
C MET A 1 16.06 10.97 30.10
N GLY A 2 15.78 10.16 29.08
CA GLY A 2 14.51 10.23 28.38
C GLY A 2 13.42 9.72 29.30
N MET A 3 12.48 10.58 29.68
CA MET A 3 11.25 10.16 30.35
C MET A 3 10.40 9.41 29.31
N GLY A 4 10.64 8.11 29.19
CA GLY A 4 9.69 7.23 28.50
C GLY A 4 8.41 7.21 29.31
N PHE A 5 7.36 7.86 28.82
CA PHE A 5 6.04 7.68 29.39
C PHE A 5 5.65 6.21 29.19
N PRO A 6 5.34 5.47 30.26
CA PRO A 6 4.94 4.07 30.12
C PRO A 6 3.65 4.00 29.31
N ILE A 7 3.70 3.26 28.20
CA ILE A 7 2.51 2.90 27.43
C ILE A 7 1.62 2.07 28.36
N ASN A 8 0.34 2.43 28.50
CA ASN A 8 -0.57 1.67 29.35
C ASN A 8 -0.86 0.28 28.73
N GLU A 9 -1.26 -0.68 29.58
CA GLU A 9 -1.47 -2.07 29.17
C GLU A 9 -2.52 -2.21 28.05
N GLU A 10 -3.52 -1.34 28.04
CA GLU A 10 -4.56 -1.33 27.01
C GLU A 10 -4.02 -0.93 25.64
N THR A 11 -3.20 0.12 25.59
CA THR A 11 -2.53 0.59 24.37
C THR A 11 -1.57 -0.46 23.85
N GLN A 12 -0.84 -1.14 24.74
CA GLN A 12 0.02 -2.27 24.34
C GLN A 12 -0.80 -3.39 23.71
N LYS A 13 -1.91 -3.81 24.33
CA LYS A 13 -2.82 -4.82 23.77
C LYS A 13 -3.40 -4.39 22.42
N GLN A 14 -3.65 -3.09 22.22
CA GLN A 14 -4.12 -2.57 20.94
C GLN A 14 -3.06 -2.73 19.84
N PHE A 15 -1.80 -2.39 20.12
CA PHE A 15 -0.70 -2.64 19.18
C PHE A 15 -0.53 -4.13 18.86
N GLU A 16 -0.60 -5.00 19.86
CA GLU A 16 -0.53 -6.47 19.65
C GLU A 16 -1.65 -6.98 18.74
N ARG A 17 -2.88 -6.45 18.87
CA ARG A 17 -4.00 -6.75 17.96
C ARG A 17 -3.76 -6.25 16.55
N ILE A 18 -3.23 -5.04 16.40
CA ILE A 18 -2.89 -4.45 15.09
C ILE A 18 -1.84 -5.31 14.38
N GLU A 19 -0.79 -5.73 15.09
CA GLU A 19 0.23 -6.62 14.53
C GLU A 19 -0.34 -7.98 14.14
N ALA A 20 -1.14 -8.60 15.01
CA ALA A 20 -1.77 -9.88 14.72
C ALA A 20 -2.72 -9.79 13.51
N GLY A 21 -3.53 -8.72 13.43
CA GLY A 21 -4.40 -8.44 12.30
C GLY A 21 -3.62 -8.21 11.01
N THR A 22 -2.50 -7.49 11.06
CA THR A 22 -1.62 -7.28 9.90
C THR A 22 -1.09 -8.61 9.37
N ARG A 23 -0.57 -9.47 10.27
CA ARG A 23 -0.06 -10.80 9.89
C ARG A 23 -1.15 -11.67 9.26
N GLN A 24 -2.35 -11.68 9.84
CA GLN A 24 -3.46 -12.46 9.33
C GLN A 24 -3.92 -11.95 7.95
N TYR A 25 -4.11 -10.63 7.81
CA TYR A 25 -4.51 -10.02 6.55
C TYR A 25 -3.49 -10.30 5.43
N MET A 26 -2.20 -10.15 5.71
CA MET A 26 -1.15 -10.44 4.73
C MET A 26 -1.13 -11.91 4.33
N LYS A 27 -1.38 -12.83 5.27
CA LYS A 27 -1.49 -14.26 4.97
C LYS A 27 -2.65 -14.52 4.02
N ASP A 28 -3.83 -14.01 4.34
CA ASP A 28 -5.03 -14.18 3.53
C ASP A 28 -4.82 -13.59 2.12
N ARG A 29 -4.20 -12.41 2.02
CA ARG A 29 -3.94 -11.76 0.73
C ARG A 29 -2.96 -12.56 -0.15
N ILE A 30 -1.89 -13.10 0.43
CA ILE A 30 -0.90 -13.94 -0.29
C ILE A 30 -1.52 -15.28 -0.74
N GLU A 31 -2.41 -15.85 0.07
CA GLU A 31 -3.06 -17.14 -0.21
C GLU A 31 -4.20 -17.03 -1.25
N ILE A 32 -4.97 -15.94 -1.23
CA ILE A 32 -6.19 -15.77 -2.03
C ILE A 32 -5.94 -15.06 -3.36
N ASP A 33 -5.10 -14.02 -3.38
CA ASP A 33 -5.03 -13.09 -4.51
C ASP A 33 -3.62 -12.99 -5.09
N THR A 34 -3.22 -14.01 -5.86
CA THR A 34 -1.93 -13.98 -6.54
C THR A 34 -1.92 -13.17 -7.81
N HIS A 35 -3.08 -12.85 -8.39
CA HIS A 35 -3.15 -12.06 -9.63
C HIS A 35 -2.82 -10.59 -9.38
N PHE A 36 -3.12 -10.09 -8.17
CA PHE A 36 -2.82 -8.72 -7.77
C PHE A 36 -1.32 -8.37 -7.75
N PHE A 37 -0.44 -9.31 -7.42
CA PHE A 37 0.97 -9.01 -7.18
C PHE A 37 1.84 -8.96 -8.45
N PHE A 38 1.28 -9.34 -9.60
CA PHE A 38 2.05 -9.62 -10.82
C PHE A 38 1.49 -8.79 -11.98
N HIS A 39 1.48 -7.46 -11.84
CA HIS A 39 1.17 -6.58 -12.97
C HIS A 39 2.34 -6.40 -13.94
N SER A 40 3.50 -7.00 -13.66
CA SER A 40 4.54 -7.17 -14.67
C SER A 40 4.17 -8.37 -15.54
N ASP A 41 3.96 -8.14 -16.84
CA ASP A 41 3.77 -9.19 -17.85
C ASP A 41 4.87 -10.27 -17.80
N LEU A 42 6.05 -9.92 -17.25
CA LEU A 42 7.17 -10.82 -17.06
C LEU A 42 6.98 -11.83 -15.93
N LEU A 43 6.12 -11.51 -14.95
CA LEU A 43 5.87 -12.38 -13.81
C LEU A 43 4.57 -13.20 -13.96
N ASN A 44 3.69 -12.87 -14.92
CA ASN A 44 2.50 -13.68 -15.25
C ASN A 44 2.82 -15.17 -15.49
N PRO A 45 3.89 -15.56 -16.21
CA PRO A 45 4.25 -16.97 -16.37
C PRO A 45 4.61 -17.67 -15.05
N ILE A 46 5.04 -16.92 -14.03
CA ILE A 46 5.35 -17.45 -12.68
C ILE A 46 4.06 -17.84 -11.96
N LEU A 47 2.98 -17.08 -12.18
CA LEU A 47 1.66 -17.41 -11.63
C LEU A 47 1.08 -18.70 -12.19
N GLU A 48 1.45 -19.05 -13.42
CA GLU A 48 1.01 -20.28 -14.09
C GLU A 48 1.78 -21.52 -13.59
N ASN A 49 2.93 -21.34 -12.92
CA ASN A 49 3.70 -22.43 -12.31
C ASN A 49 3.37 -22.56 -10.81
N SER A 50 2.49 -23.51 -10.50
CA SER A 50 2.01 -23.75 -9.12
C SER A 50 3.12 -24.05 -8.11
N ASN A 51 4.22 -24.71 -8.51
CA ASN A 51 5.33 -25.02 -7.61
C ASN A 51 6.14 -23.76 -7.27
N THR A 52 6.51 -22.97 -8.28
CA THR A 52 7.22 -21.69 -8.09
C THR A 52 6.39 -20.74 -7.24
N LEU A 53 5.07 -20.68 -7.47
CA LEU A 53 4.15 -19.86 -6.69
C LEU A 53 4.10 -20.26 -5.21
N VAL A 54 4.06 -21.57 -4.90
CA VAL A 54 4.06 -22.06 -3.51
C VAL A 54 5.38 -21.72 -2.80
N GLU A 55 6.52 -21.86 -3.47
CA GLU A 55 7.82 -21.50 -2.91
C GLU A 55 7.92 -19.99 -2.63
N LEU A 56 7.48 -19.15 -3.57
CA LEU A 56 7.44 -17.70 -3.40
C LEU A 56 6.57 -17.29 -2.21
N ARG A 57 5.36 -17.85 -2.09
CA ARG A 57 4.48 -17.64 -0.93
C ARG A 57 5.18 -17.97 0.38
N GLY A 58 5.91 -19.09 0.41
CA GLY A 58 6.69 -19.51 1.58
C GLY A 58 7.77 -18.51 1.96
N ILE A 59 8.51 -17.96 0.99
CA ILE A 59 9.57 -16.97 1.21
C ILE A 59 8.97 -15.65 1.72
N ILE A 60 7.94 -15.13 1.04
CA ILE A 60 7.29 -13.87 1.41
C ILE A 60 6.68 -13.98 2.82
N THR A 61 6.05 -15.12 3.15
CA THR A 61 5.51 -15.36 4.50
C THR A 61 6.60 -15.36 5.58
N LYS A 62 7.77 -15.96 5.31
CA LYS A 62 8.90 -15.93 6.26
C LYS A 62 9.49 -14.53 6.42
N SER A 63 9.54 -13.77 5.35
CA SER A 63 10.15 -12.44 5.27
C SER A 63 9.25 -11.35 5.84
N VAL A 64 8.04 -11.20 5.30
CA VAL A 64 7.17 -10.05 5.56
C VAL A 64 6.28 -10.29 6.77
N ILE A 65 5.74 -11.50 6.93
CA ILE A 65 4.83 -11.83 8.03
C ILE A 65 5.59 -12.23 9.29
N SER A 66 6.65 -13.04 9.13
CA SER A 66 7.39 -13.60 10.27
C SER A 66 8.64 -12.81 10.66
N ALA A 67 9.05 -11.82 9.86
CA ALA A 67 10.27 -11.02 10.04
C ALA A 67 11.56 -11.85 10.27
N LYS A 68 11.60 -13.10 9.77
CA LYS A 68 12.72 -14.04 10.01
C LYS A 68 13.93 -13.78 9.12
N ILE A 69 13.71 -13.15 7.96
CA ILE A 69 14.76 -12.78 7.01
C ILE A 69 14.59 -11.33 6.59
N GLY A 70 15.71 -10.63 6.39
CA GLY A 70 15.70 -9.25 5.91
C GLY A 70 15.34 -9.14 4.43
N MET A 71 14.94 -7.95 3.99
CA MET A 71 14.51 -7.69 2.60
C MET A 71 15.57 -8.10 1.56
N SER A 72 16.85 -7.82 1.81
CA SER A 72 17.94 -8.23 0.93
C SER A 72 18.01 -9.75 0.75
N ASP A 73 17.78 -10.53 1.82
CA ASP A 73 17.82 -11.98 1.73
C ASP A 73 16.55 -12.55 1.10
N CYS A 74 15.40 -11.91 1.35
CA CYS A 74 14.17 -12.19 0.61
C CYS A 74 14.35 -12.02 -0.91
N ILE A 75 14.97 -10.92 -1.36
CA ILE A 75 15.27 -10.70 -2.79
C ILE A 75 16.17 -11.82 -3.34
N LYS A 76 17.21 -12.23 -2.60
CA LYS A 76 18.10 -13.33 -3.01
C LYS A 76 17.36 -14.65 -3.12
N GLU A 77 16.52 -14.99 -2.14
CA GLU A 77 15.74 -16.23 -2.14
C GLU A 77 14.71 -16.25 -3.27
N VAL A 78 13.95 -15.17 -3.44
CA VAL A 78 12.99 -15.01 -4.55
C VAL A 78 13.71 -15.15 -5.90
N LYS A 79 14.87 -14.48 -6.05
CA LYS A 79 15.69 -14.62 -7.26
C LYS A 79 16.18 -16.05 -7.47
N GLY A 80 16.58 -16.76 -6.41
CA GLY A 80 16.98 -18.16 -6.48
C GLY A 80 15.88 -19.05 -7.02
N VAL A 81 14.66 -18.91 -6.49
CA VAL A 81 13.47 -19.66 -6.94
C VAL A 81 13.12 -19.34 -8.39
N ILE A 82 13.10 -18.06 -8.77
CA ILE A 82 12.73 -17.66 -10.14
C ILE A 82 13.83 -18.08 -11.13
N SER A 83 15.11 -17.87 -10.82
CA SER A 83 16.24 -18.27 -11.68
C SER A 83 16.41 -19.77 -11.85
N GLY A 84 15.97 -20.57 -10.86
CA GLY A 84 15.86 -22.02 -10.97
C GLY A 84 14.67 -22.48 -11.82
N SER A 85 13.74 -21.59 -12.15
CA SER A 85 12.63 -21.87 -13.05
C SER A 85 12.98 -21.56 -14.51
N ASN A 86 12.33 -22.27 -15.43
CA ASN A 86 12.43 -22.07 -16.88
C ASN A 86 11.90 -20.69 -17.34
N LEU A 87 11.39 -19.89 -16.41
CA LEU A 87 10.71 -18.62 -16.64
C LEU A 87 11.65 -17.42 -16.50
N TYR A 88 12.84 -17.62 -15.93
CA TYR A 88 13.79 -16.54 -15.73
C TYR A 88 14.35 -16.01 -17.04
N LYS A 89 14.11 -14.73 -17.29
CA LYS A 89 14.81 -13.92 -18.28
C LYS A 89 15.84 -13.08 -17.54
N ARG A 90 17.02 -12.87 -18.14
CA ARG A 90 18.15 -12.15 -17.53
C ARG A 90 17.79 -10.74 -17.03
N ASP A 91 16.75 -10.13 -17.57
CA ASP A 91 16.35 -8.75 -17.29
C ASP A 91 15.32 -8.62 -16.15
N MET A 92 14.95 -9.71 -15.47
CA MET A 92 13.91 -9.72 -14.42
C MET A 92 14.38 -9.25 -13.04
N ASP A 93 15.64 -8.86 -12.89
CA ASP A 93 16.19 -8.45 -11.59
C ASP A 93 15.48 -7.22 -11.00
N TRP A 94 15.03 -6.29 -11.84
CA TRP A 94 14.25 -5.14 -11.41
C TRP A 94 12.83 -5.53 -11.02
N ASP A 95 12.15 -6.36 -11.82
CA ASP A 95 10.81 -6.86 -11.50
C ASP A 95 10.78 -7.61 -10.16
N ILE A 96 11.82 -8.40 -9.87
CA ILE A 96 11.94 -9.14 -8.61
C ILE A 96 12.08 -8.19 -7.42
N LYS A 97 12.87 -7.12 -7.56
CA LYS A 97 13.01 -6.11 -6.52
C LYS A 97 11.71 -5.36 -6.29
N ASP A 98 11.04 -4.94 -7.35
CA ASP A 98 9.77 -4.22 -7.29
C ASP A 98 8.67 -5.08 -6.67
N LEU A 99 8.63 -6.38 -6.99
CA LEU A 99 7.74 -7.34 -6.36
C LEU A 99 7.97 -7.41 -4.84
N VAL A 100 9.21 -7.63 -4.41
CA VAL A 100 9.53 -7.73 -2.98
C VAL A 100 9.25 -6.41 -2.25
N ASN A 101 9.66 -5.28 -2.82
CA ASN A 101 9.40 -3.94 -2.27
C ASN A 101 7.89 -3.68 -2.12
N SER A 102 7.09 -4.13 -3.09
CA SER A 102 5.64 -4.00 -3.03
C SER A 102 5.05 -4.80 -1.86
N PHE A 103 5.53 -6.01 -1.58
CA PHE A 103 5.05 -6.78 -0.42
C PHE A 103 5.33 -6.08 0.91
N TYR A 104 6.53 -5.53 1.07
CA TYR A 104 6.87 -4.77 2.27
C TYR A 104 6.03 -3.49 2.40
N SER A 105 5.82 -2.79 1.29
CA SER A 105 5.03 -1.55 1.25
C SER A 105 3.55 -1.81 1.54
N ILE A 106 2.99 -2.92 1.06
CA ILE A 106 1.62 -3.35 1.37
C ILE A 106 1.50 -3.75 2.83
N ASN A 107 2.47 -4.51 3.36
CA ASN A 107 2.46 -4.88 4.79
C ASN A 107 2.48 -3.64 5.71
N ASP A 108 3.31 -2.65 5.38
CA ASP A 108 3.32 -1.37 6.08
C ASP A 108 1.98 -0.63 5.95
N ALA A 109 1.40 -0.60 4.75
CA ALA A 109 0.09 0.03 4.51
C ALA A 109 -1.05 -0.65 5.28
N VAL A 110 -1.03 -1.98 5.38
CA VAL A 110 -2.00 -2.77 6.18
C VAL A 110 -1.85 -2.41 7.66
N TYR A 111 -0.64 -2.43 8.18
CA TYR A 111 -0.36 -2.04 9.56
C TYR A 111 -0.85 -0.62 9.83
N ASN A 112 -0.51 0.31 8.94
CA ASN A 112 -0.89 1.70 9.04
C ASN A 112 -2.42 1.88 9.01
N ARG A 113 -3.13 1.20 8.11
CA ARG A 113 -4.60 1.22 8.07
C ARG A 113 -5.22 0.69 9.36
N LEU A 114 -4.72 -0.44 9.87
CA LEU A 114 -5.22 -1.03 11.12
C LEU A 114 -4.90 -0.16 12.33
N LEU A 115 -3.77 0.56 12.31
CA LEU A 115 -3.44 1.57 13.31
C LEU A 115 -4.43 2.73 13.27
N GLY A 116 -4.73 3.27 12.08
CA GLY A 116 -5.74 4.30 11.90
C GLY A 116 -7.09 3.90 12.48
N ALA A 117 -7.59 2.72 12.10
CA ALA A 117 -8.84 2.18 12.61
C ALA A 117 -8.78 1.90 14.12
N GLY A 118 -7.67 1.35 14.62
CA GLY A 118 -7.49 0.99 16.02
C GLY A 118 -7.48 2.19 16.97
N PHE A 119 -7.10 3.36 16.49
CA PHE A 119 -7.10 4.62 17.26
C PHE A 119 -8.18 5.60 16.79
N ASN A 120 -9.14 5.15 15.96
CA ASN A 120 -10.24 5.94 15.43
C ASN A 120 -9.80 7.22 14.69
N PHE A 121 -8.66 7.18 14.00
CA PHE A 121 -8.28 8.26 13.11
C PHE A 121 -9.20 8.28 11.89
N ARG A 122 -9.68 9.48 11.54
CA ARG A 122 -10.62 9.70 10.44
C ARG A 122 -10.00 10.45 9.27
N TYR A 123 -8.87 11.12 9.52
CA TYR A 123 -8.19 11.95 8.55
C TYR A 123 -6.72 11.59 8.48
N PHE A 124 -6.16 11.77 7.29
CA PHE A 124 -4.76 11.48 7.03
C PHE A 124 -4.22 12.39 5.94
N ILE A 125 -2.90 12.45 5.86
CA ILE A 125 -2.17 13.06 4.75
C ILE A 125 -1.63 11.93 3.88
N TYR A 126 -1.84 12.03 2.57
CA TYR A 126 -1.22 11.14 1.60
C TYR A 126 0.16 11.69 1.22
N GLN A 127 1.24 11.03 1.61
CA GLN A 127 2.60 11.59 1.50
C GLN A 127 3.55 10.64 0.78
N GLY A 128 4.45 11.19 -0.02
CA GLY A 128 5.52 10.42 -0.66
C GLY A 128 6.43 11.31 -1.51
N GLY A 129 7.43 10.68 -2.12
CA GLY A 129 8.25 11.36 -3.11
C GLY A 129 7.51 11.44 -4.45
N ILE A 130 7.53 12.62 -5.07
CA ILE A 130 7.16 12.79 -6.47
C ILE A 130 8.42 12.78 -7.32
N ILE A 131 8.40 11.94 -8.35
CA ILE A 131 9.43 11.78 -9.36
C ILE A 131 8.80 11.81 -10.76
N ASP A 132 9.62 11.93 -11.80
CA ASP A 132 9.14 12.17 -13.17
C ASP A 132 8.17 11.12 -13.71
N ASP A 133 8.25 9.87 -13.24
CA ASP A 133 7.37 8.76 -13.62
C ASP A 133 6.19 8.52 -12.66
N SER A 134 6.03 9.37 -11.62
CA SER A 134 4.93 9.28 -10.66
C SER A 134 3.56 9.28 -11.34
N ARG A 135 2.66 8.41 -10.88
CA ARG A 135 1.32 8.26 -11.46
C ARG A 135 0.48 9.51 -11.21
N ASP A 136 -0.43 9.80 -12.14
CA ASP A 136 -1.36 10.94 -12.03
C ASP A 136 -2.11 10.91 -10.69
N PHE A 137 -2.51 9.70 -10.25
CA PHE A 137 -3.13 9.51 -8.93
C PHE A 137 -2.23 10.01 -7.79
N CYS A 138 -0.97 9.58 -7.75
CA CYS A 138 -0.06 9.96 -6.67
C CYS A 138 0.21 11.47 -6.66
N VAL A 139 0.44 12.06 -7.83
CA VAL A 139 0.66 13.51 -7.97
C VAL A 139 -0.56 14.29 -7.50
N ALA A 140 -1.77 13.83 -7.83
CA ALA A 140 -3.01 14.52 -7.48
C ALA A 140 -3.35 14.49 -5.98
N HIS A 141 -2.82 13.51 -5.25
CA HIS A 141 -3.14 13.31 -3.83
C HIS A 141 -1.97 13.68 -2.91
N ASN A 142 -0.76 13.86 -3.43
CA ASN A 142 0.43 14.10 -2.61
C ASN A 142 0.31 15.39 -1.78
N ASP A 143 0.66 15.26 -0.50
CA ASP A 143 0.57 16.29 0.54
C ASP A 143 -0.84 16.86 0.76
N MET A 144 -1.88 16.15 0.30
CA MET A 144 -3.28 16.52 0.54
C MET A 144 -3.84 15.78 1.76
N VAL A 145 -4.71 16.48 2.48
CA VAL A 145 -5.51 15.93 3.59
C VAL A 145 -6.77 15.29 3.05
N TRP A 146 -7.04 14.06 3.49
CA TRP A 146 -8.17 13.24 3.11
C TRP A 146 -8.87 12.66 4.34
N SER A 147 -10.18 12.47 4.26
CA SER A 147 -10.92 11.61 5.17
C SER A 147 -10.89 10.15 4.70
N VAL A 148 -11.15 9.22 5.62
CA VAL A 148 -11.34 7.80 5.29
C VAL A 148 -12.49 7.62 4.29
N GLU A 149 -13.56 8.40 4.43
CA GLU A 149 -14.73 8.37 3.55
C GLU A 149 -14.39 8.85 2.13
N GLU A 150 -13.65 9.97 2.00
CA GLU A 150 -13.19 10.46 0.69
C GLU A 150 -12.28 9.45 -0.01
N ALA A 151 -11.51 8.66 0.76
CA ALA A 151 -10.63 7.64 0.21
C ALA A 151 -11.39 6.44 -0.39
N GLU A 152 -12.65 6.19 0.00
CA GLU A 152 -13.45 5.12 -0.59
C GLU A 152 -13.67 5.33 -2.09
N ASP A 153 -13.82 6.59 -2.50
CA ASP A 153 -14.00 7.00 -3.90
C ASP A 153 -12.73 6.87 -4.75
N TRP A 154 -11.57 6.58 -4.15
CA TRP A 154 -10.33 6.37 -4.90
C TRP A 154 -10.41 5.18 -5.85
N ALA A 155 -11.27 4.20 -5.56
CA ALA A 155 -11.50 3.05 -6.44
C ALA A 155 -12.09 3.45 -7.81
N ILE A 156 -12.81 4.58 -7.85
CA ILE A 156 -13.45 5.15 -9.04
C ILE A 156 -12.86 6.52 -9.42
N TRP A 157 -11.66 6.80 -8.92
CA TRP A 157 -10.95 8.03 -9.23
C TRP A 157 -10.51 8.02 -10.69
N THR A 158 -10.56 9.20 -11.31
CA THR A 158 -10.12 9.41 -12.69
C THR A 158 -9.24 10.65 -12.73
N PRO A 159 -8.26 10.73 -13.65
CA PRO A 159 -7.35 11.86 -13.72
C PRO A 159 -8.04 13.23 -13.86
N GLY A 160 -9.20 13.29 -14.51
CA GLY A 160 -9.99 14.52 -14.65
C GLY A 160 -10.57 15.07 -13.34
N LYS A 161 -10.60 14.27 -12.26
CA LYS A 161 -11.01 14.72 -10.91
C LYS A 161 -9.82 15.23 -10.08
N GLY A 162 -8.59 15.01 -10.53
CA GLY A 162 -7.38 15.34 -9.79
C GLY A 162 -7.09 16.84 -9.74
N LEU A 163 -6.45 17.27 -8.66
CA LEU A 163 -5.83 18.60 -8.54
C LEU A 163 -4.33 18.42 -8.72
N TYR A 164 -3.74 19.10 -9.70
CA TYR A 164 -2.33 18.92 -10.03
C TYR A 164 -1.53 20.21 -9.82
N PRO A 165 -0.21 20.12 -9.58
CA PRO A 165 0.66 21.29 -9.58
C PRO A 165 0.65 22.02 -10.92
N ASP A 166 0.92 23.32 -10.88
CA ASP A 166 0.98 24.17 -12.07
C ASP A 166 1.97 23.60 -13.11
N GLY A 167 1.49 23.45 -14.35
CA GLY A 167 2.29 22.93 -15.46
C GLY A 167 2.40 21.40 -15.53
N TYR A 168 1.77 20.65 -14.61
CA TYR A 168 1.72 19.20 -14.70
C TYR A 168 0.92 18.73 -15.92
N GLN A 169 1.46 17.75 -16.64
CA GLN A 169 0.80 17.12 -17.77
C GLN A 169 0.29 15.74 -17.36
N ILE A 170 -1.03 15.57 -17.40
CA ILE A 170 -1.68 14.27 -17.14
C ILE A 170 -1.16 13.24 -18.14
N LYS A 171 -0.65 12.13 -17.63
CA LYS A 171 -0.01 11.07 -18.43
C LYS A 171 -1.03 10.13 -19.05
N GLN A 172 -2.14 9.90 -18.35
CA GLN A 172 -3.21 9.05 -18.85
C GLN A 172 -3.91 9.68 -20.06
N LYS A 173 -4.03 8.90 -21.13
CA LYS A 173 -4.64 9.35 -22.40
C LYS A 173 -6.12 9.70 -22.27
N ASP A 174 -6.88 8.87 -21.55
CA ASP A 174 -8.29 9.09 -21.28
C ASP A 174 -8.47 9.55 -19.82
N ILE A 175 -8.63 10.85 -19.63
CA ILE A 175 -8.77 11.47 -18.30
C ILE A 175 -10.06 11.08 -17.56
N SER A 176 -11.04 10.50 -18.28
CA SER A 176 -12.32 10.09 -17.72
C SER A 176 -12.36 8.60 -17.40
N ALA A 177 -11.39 7.82 -17.85
CA ALA A 177 -11.26 6.41 -17.49
C ALA A 177 -10.63 6.24 -16.10
N ILE A 178 -11.04 5.18 -15.40
CA ILE A 178 -10.35 4.73 -14.19
C ILE A 178 -9.00 4.14 -14.64
N PRO A 179 -7.86 4.61 -14.09
CA PRO A 179 -6.56 4.04 -14.39
C PRO A 179 -6.52 2.53 -14.10
N SER A 180 -5.82 1.75 -14.93
CA SER A 180 -5.76 0.28 -14.78
C SER A 180 -5.15 -0.20 -13.46
N TYR A 181 -4.37 0.66 -12.80
CA TYR A 181 -3.75 0.38 -11.51
C TYR A 181 -4.68 0.69 -10.31
N LEU A 182 -5.93 1.12 -10.56
CA LEU A 182 -6.97 1.36 -9.56
C LEU A 182 -8.21 0.49 -9.85
N GLY A 183 -9.06 0.32 -8.84
CA GLY A 183 -10.43 -0.19 -9.02
C GLY A 183 -10.56 -1.65 -9.51
N TYR A 184 -9.46 -2.41 -9.54
CA TYR A 184 -9.51 -3.85 -9.84
C TYR A 184 -10.22 -4.63 -8.72
N PRO A 185 -10.71 -5.87 -8.98
CA PRO A 185 -11.36 -6.68 -7.96
C PRO A 185 -10.45 -6.90 -6.73
N GLY A 186 -10.90 -6.47 -5.56
CA GLY A 186 -10.11 -6.56 -4.31
C GLY A 186 -9.27 -5.31 -4.00
N TYR A 187 -9.32 -4.25 -4.81
CA TYR A 187 -8.68 -2.97 -4.52
C TYR A 187 -9.19 -2.35 -3.21
N ILE A 188 -8.28 -2.05 -2.30
CA ILE A 188 -8.56 -1.39 -1.02
C ILE A 188 -7.80 -0.07 -0.98
N PRO A 189 -8.49 1.09 -1.09
CA PRO A 189 -7.86 2.41 -1.23
C PRO A 189 -6.73 2.71 -0.23
N LEU A 190 -6.96 2.46 1.05
CA LEU A 190 -6.00 2.79 2.12
C LEU A 190 -4.79 1.83 2.19
N ILE A 191 -4.83 0.73 1.44
CA ILE A 191 -3.72 -0.23 1.35
C ILE A 191 -3.01 -0.06 -0.01
N ASP A 192 -3.81 -0.12 -1.07
CA ASP A 192 -3.33 -0.23 -2.44
C ASP A 192 -3.00 1.12 -3.06
N ARG A 193 -3.67 2.21 -2.65
CA ARG A 193 -3.29 3.60 -2.98
C ARG A 193 -3.11 3.79 -4.50
N GLY A 194 -1.96 4.32 -4.94
CA GLY A 194 -1.60 4.43 -6.36
C GLY A 194 -1.27 3.10 -7.05
N GLY A 195 -1.68 1.96 -6.52
CA GLY A 195 -1.48 0.62 -7.04
C GLY A 195 -0.09 0.03 -6.78
N PHE A 196 0.24 -1.02 -7.54
CA PHE A 196 1.51 -1.75 -7.46
C PHE A 196 2.73 -0.81 -7.49
N ASN A 197 3.75 -1.05 -6.67
CA ASN A 197 4.94 -0.20 -6.55
C ASN A 197 4.67 1.27 -6.14
N CYS A 198 3.53 1.58 -5.53
CA CYS A 198 3.30 2.90 -4.95
C CYS A 198 4.06 3.05 -3.62
N CYS A 199 5.02 4.00 -3.59
CA CYS A 199 5.85 4.29 -2.42
C CYS A 199 5.27 5.38 -1.49
N HIS A 200 4.08 5.90 -1.77
CA HIS A 200 3.43 6.86 -0.86
C HIS A 200 2.88 6.13 0.36
N PHE A 201 2.79 6.82 1.48
CA PHE A 201 2.25 6.33 2.74
C PHE A 201 1.16 7.27 3.27
N ILE A 202 0.43 6.76 4.26
CA ILE A 202 -0.65 7.46 4.93
C ILE A 202 -0.13 7.93 6.28
N GLY A 203 -0.12 9.25 6.48
CA GLY A 203 0.17 9.86 7.76
C GLY A 203 -1.13 10.23 8.47
N TRP A 204 -1.58 9.40 9.42
CA TRP A 204 -2.75 9.71 10.23
C TRP A 204 -2.56 11.00 11.00
N ILE A 205 -3.57 11.86 10.99
CA ILE A 205 -3.55 13.14 11.68
C ILE A 205 -4.78 13.30 12.57
N PRO A 206 -4.66 14.00 13.70
CA PRO A 206 -5.81 14.32 14.52
C PRO A 206 -6.74 15.32 13.81
N ASP A 207 -8.00 15.30 14.24
CA ASP A 207 -9.07 16.11 13.65
C ASP A 207 -8.76 17.61 13.66
N ASP A 208 -8.17 18.13 14.73
CA ASP A 208 -7.81 19.55 14.85
C ASP A 208 -6.78 19.98 13.79
N LEU A 209 -5.80 19.13 13.50
CA LEU A 209 -4.83 19.36 12.45
C LEU A 209 -5.47 19.25 11.06
N ALA A 210 -6.34 18.25 10.84
CA ALA A 210 -7.08 18.11 9.59
C ALA A 210 -7.92 19.35 9.32
N PHE A 211 -8.69 19.82 10.31
CA PHE A 211 -9.54 21.00 10.20
C PHE A 211 -8.78 22.32 10.08
N LYS A 212 -7.55 22.37 10.56
CA LYS A 212 -6.67 23.53 10.35
C LYS A 212 -6.21 23.62 8.89
N GLN A 213 -5.92 22.47 8.27
CA GLN A 213 -5.44 22.40 6.88
C GLN A 213 -6.59 22.42 5.86
N ARG A 214 -7.72 21.78 6.18
CA ARG A 214 -8.96 21.68 5.40
C ARG A 214 -10.18 22.05 6.27
N PRO A 215 -10.47 23.35 6.46
CA PRO A 215 -11.58 23.81 7.31
C PRO A 215 -12.97 23.35 6.86
N ASP A 216 -13.13 23.02 5.58
CA ASP A 216 -14.34 22.47 4.98
C ASP A 216 -14.76 21.13 5.61
N LEU A 217 -13.82 20.34 6.13
CA LEU A 217 -14.07 19.05 6.77
C LEU A 217 -14.83 19.16 8.12
N LYS A 218 -14.87 20.35 8.74
CA LYS A 218 -15.59 20.56 10.03
C LYS A 218 -17.10 20.31 9.93
N GLY A 219 -17.69 20.53 8.76
CA GLY A 219 -19.14 20.45 8.55
C GLY A 219 -19.71 19.04 8.43
N GLY A 220 -18.85 18.04 8.18
CA GLY A 220 -19.23 16.61 8.14
C GLY A 220 -19.12 15.91 9.49
N TYR A 221 -18.69 16.61 10.55
CA TYR A 221 -18.45 16.01 11.85
C TYR A 221 -19.71 16.02 12.73
N ASP A 222 -20.43 14.90 12.78
CA ASP A 222 -21.44 14.68 13.82
C ASP A 222 -20.75 14.19 15.11
N GLN A 223 -20.74 15.02 16.16
CA GLN A 223 -20.10 14.74 17.44
C GLN A 223 -20.91 13.79 18.34
N THR A 224 -21.93 13.12 17.82
CA THR A 224 -22.95 12.41 18.63
C THR A 224 -22.95 10.87 18.52
N LYS A 225 -21.88 10.25 18.02
CA LYS A 225 -21.71 8.79 18.09
C LYS A 225 -20.52 8.37 18.95
#